data_AF-A0AA40DW07-F1
#
_entry.id   AF-A0AA40DW07-F1
#
_cell.length_a   1.000
_cell.length_b   1.000
_cell.length_c   1.000
_cell.angle_alpha   90.00
_cell.angle_beta   90.00
_cell.angle_gamma   90.00
#
_symmetry.space_group_name_H-M   'P 1'
#
loop_
_entity.id
_entity.type
_entity.pdbx_description
1 polymer ?
#
loop_
_entity_poly.entity_id
_entity_poly.type
_entity_poly.pdbx_seq_one_letter_code
_entity_poly.pdbx_strand_id
1 'polypeptide(L)'
;MAANGMNKTSGRGEAPLSPMAPDNRPGDDSGDSEQPEKFSPEDEDSMVAASNTHKAEANSLFTSGRYDAALAKYDEALAVCPNYLDFELAVLRSNVAACHLKLSEWKEAVAAATSALDGLGRLTTAIDEKEAAEKKAKDEDDAVEIEIVSAGAAKAGPSIPNPDNAAADATRRKQQDDIARIRAKALMRRARARSELGGWSNLEGALADYKQLEAMPPSANLGAADRRIVQAQLRVLPPRAKAAQQAETAEMWGKLKDLGNGLLKPFGLSTENFKMVQDEKTGGYSMNFSGSGGSAGADKGKTSEGAEPQCHQAKDKV
;
A
#
# COMPACT_ATOMS: atom_id res chain seq x y z
N MET A 1 -17.56 -46.12 38.55
CA MET A 1 -17.35 -47.46 39.14
C MET A 1 -16.52 -48.25 38.14
N ALA A 2 -15.18 -48.17 38.18
CA ALA A 2 -14.25 -48.78 39.12
C ALA A 2 -14.07 -50.31 38.93
N ALA A 3 -12.87 -50.67 38.46
CA ALA A 3 -12.02 -51.83 38.79
C ALA A 3 -11.57 -52.61 37.52
N ASN A 4 -10.29 -52.75 37.12
CA ASN A 4 -8.96 -53.01 37.71
C ASN A 4 -8.49 -54.46 37.42
N GLY A 5 -7.23 -54.64 37.03
CA GLY A 5 -6.58 -55.96 36.85
C GLY A 5 -5.48 -55.95 35.76
N MET A 6 -4.30 -55.38 36.02
CA MET A 6 -3.06 -56.05 36.45
C MET A 6 -2.49 -57.13 35.50
N ASN A 7 -1.31 -56.87 34.93
CA ASN A 7 -0.17 -57.78 35.11
C ASN A 7 1.19 -57.05 35.09
N LYS A 8 1.99 -57.30 36.14
CA LYS A 8 3.45 -57.06 36.27
C LYS A 8 4.16 -58.34 35.75
N THR A 9 5.43 -58.47 35.40
CA THR A 9 6.74 -58.11 35.98
C THR A 9 7.79 -58.40 34.87
N SER A 10 8.92 -57.71 34.74
CA SER A 10 10.23 -57.99 35.39
C SER A 10 11.28 -57.28 34.48
N GLY A 11 12.30 -56.55 34.90
CA GLY A 11 13.05 -56.50 36.15
C GLY A 11 14.54 -56.76 35.86
N ARG A 12 15.37 -55.70 35.80
CA ARG A 12 16.85 -55.62 35.97
C ARG A 12 17.28 -54.22 35.49
N GLY A 13 18.01 -53.36 36.18
CA GLY A 13 18.71 -53.36 37.47
C GLY A 13 19.54 -52.05 37.49
N GLU A 14 19.59 -51.37 38.64
CA GLU A 14 20.22 -50.05 38.89
C GLU A 14 21.75 -50.06 38.65
N ALA A 15 22.42 -48.93 38.32
CA ALA A 15 22.96 -47.96 39.28
C ALA A 15 23.56 -46.70 38.58
N PRO A 16 23.84 -45.58 39.31
CA PRO A 16 23.84 -44.21 38.79
C PRO A 16 25.23 -43.59 38.56
N LEU A 17 25.33 -42.57 37.70
CA LEU A 17 26.47 -41.64 37.64
C LEU A 17 26.01 -40.19 37.42
N SER A 18 26.62 -39.30 38.20
CA SER A 18 26.40 -37.86 38.39
C SER A 18 26.47 -36.98 37.11
N PRO A 19 25.95 -35.73 37.17
CA PRO A 19 25.79 -34.87 35.99
C PRO A 19 27.11 -34.19 35.56
N MET A 20 27.47 -34.30 34.27
CA MET A 20 28.52 -33.49 33.64
C MET A 20 27.98 -32.11 33.26
N ALA A 21 28.80 -31.10 33.52
CA ALA A 21 28.58 -29.68 33.24
C ALA A 21 28.37 -29.37 31.74
N PRO A 22 27.74 -28.22 31.38
CA PRO A 22 27.57 -27.84 29.98
C PRO A 22 28.90 -27.35 29.40
N ASP A 23 29.37 -28.09 28.38
CA ASP A 23 30.53 -27.76 27.56
C ASP A 23 30.15 -26.60 26.62
N ASN A 24 30.55 -25.39 26.99
CA ASN A 24 30.31 -24.16 26.23
C ASN A 24 31.30 -24.10 25.06
N ARG A 25 30.93 -24.67 23.90
CA ARG A 25 31.65 -24.44 22.64
C ARG A 25 31.01 -23.29 21.88
N PRO A 26 31.80 -22.31 21.40
CA PRO A 26 31.26 -21.28 20.52
C PRO A 26 30.87 -21.95 19.21
N GLY A 27 29.56 -22.02 18.95
CA GLY A 27 29.05 -22.34 17.64
C GLY A 27 29.52 -21.28 16.66
N ASP A 28 30.18 -21.74 15.62
CA ASP A 28 30.39 -21.04 14.37
C ASP A 28 29.01 -20.66 13.81
N ASP A 29 28.55 -19.45 14.15
CA ASP A 29 27.39 -18.79 13.56
C ASP A 29 27.80 -18.27 12.18
N SER A 30 28.08 -19.20 11.27
CA SER A 30 28.08 -18.93 9.85
C SER A 30 26.62 -18.90 9.43
N GLY A 31 26.03 -17.70 9.50
CA GLY A 31 24.72 -17.39 8.94
C GLY A 31 24.73 -17.69 7.45
N ASP A 32 24.35 -18.92 7.11
CA ASP A 32 24.03 -19.31 5.76
C ASP A 32 22.80 -18.51 5.35
N SER A 33 23.01 -17.57 4.44
CA SER A 33 21.93 -16.79 3.87
C SER A 33 21.26 -17.70 2.85
N GLU A 34 20.27 -18.49 3.32
CA GLU A 34 19.43 -19.34 2.48
C GLU A 34 18.82 -18.48 1.36
N GLN A 35 19.49 -18.47 0.20
CA GLN A 35 18.84 -18.01 -1.02
C GLN A 35 17.80 -19.07 -1.35
N PRO A 36 16.54 -18.68 -1.61
CA PRO A 36 15.49 -19.64 -1.91
C PRO A 36 15.94 -20.49 -3.09
N GLU A 37 15.97 -21.81 -2.91
CA GLU A 37 16.29 -22.76 -3.98
C GLU A 37 15.36 -22.48 -5.17
N LYS A 38 15.93 -21.97 -6.27
CA LYS A 38 15.21 -21.74 -7.51
C LYS A 38 15.18 -23.04 -8.30
N PHE A 39 14.05 -23.30 -8.94
CA PHE A 39 13.91 -24.44 -9.85
C PHE A 39 14.85 -24.32 -11.04
N SER A 40 15.10 -25.45 -11.72
CA SER A 40 15.80 -25.39 -13.00
C SER A 40 14.95 -24.61 -14.02
N PRO A 41 15.54 -23.94 -15.01
CA PRO A 41 14.76 -23.20 -16.02
C PRO A 41 13.72 -24.08 -16.75
N GLU A 42 14.02 -25.36 -16.95
CA GLU A 42 13.11 -26.32 -17.57
C GLU A 42 11.90 -26.64 -16.66
N ASP A 43 12.15 -26.82 -15.36
CA ASP A 43 11.08 -27.01 -14.38
C ASP A 43 10.22 -25.75 -14.22
N GLU A 44 10.84 -24.55 -14.22
CA GLU A 44 10.14 -23.27 -14.19
C GLU A 44 9.19 -23.14 -15.40
N ASP A 45 9.68 -23.39 -16.61
CA ASP A 45 8.88 -23.34 -17.83
C ASP A 45 7.71 -24.33 -17.80
N SER A 46 7.95 -25.54 -17.28
CA SER A 46 6.92 -26.56 -17.10
C SER A 46 5.84 -26.11 -16.11
N MET A 47 6.24 -25.54 -14.97
CA MET A 47 5.31 -25.02 -13.97
C MET A 47 4.54 -23.80 -14.48
N VAL A 48 5.18 -22.91 -15.23
CA VAL A 48 4.53 -21.77 -15.88
C VAL A 48 3.54 -22.25 -16.95
N ALA A 49 3.87 -23.27 -17.73
CA ALA A 49 2.95 -23.88 -18.70
C ALA A 49 1.72 -24.51 -18.01
N ALA A 50 1.92 -25.22 -16.91
CA ALA A 50 0.84 -25.77 -16.10
C ALA A 50 -0.05 -24.65 -15.51
N SER A 51 0.55 -23.62 -14.92
CA SER A 51 -0.18 -22.45 -14.41
C SER A 51 -0.97 -21.74 -15.53
N ASN A 52 -0.39 -21.62 -16.73
CA ASN A 52 -1.04 -21.04 -17.90
C ASN A 52 -2.25 -21.85 -18.39
N THR A 53 -2.24 -23.17 -18.19
CA THR A 53 -3.39 -24.03 -18.49
C THR A 53 -4.57 -23.70 -17.57
N HIS A 54 -4.34 -23.63 -16.25
CA HIS A 54 -5.36 -23.18 -15.29
C HIS A 54 -5.84 -21.75 -15.58
N LYS A 55 -4.92 -20.84 -15.92
CA LYS A 55 -5.24 -19.46 -16.33
C LYS A 55 -6.17 -19.42 -17.56
N ALA A 56 -5.95 -20.27 -18.55
CA ALA A 56 -6.78 -20.33 -19.75
C ALA A 56 -8.22 -20.79 -19.42
N GLU A 57 -8.37 -21.82 -18.58
CA GLU A 57 -9.67 -22.26 -18.06
C GLU A 57 -10.37 -21.15 -17.26
N ALA A 58 -9.63 -20.48 -16.37
CA ALA A 58 -10.14 -19.36 -15.58
C ALA A 58 -10.64 -18.21 -16.47
N ASN A 59 -9.90 -17.87 -17.54
CA ASN A 59 -10.33 -16.87 -18.53
C ASN A 59 -11.62 -17.29 -19.24
N SER A 60 -11.78 -18.57 -19.59
CA SER A 60 -13.02 -19.08 -20.19
C SER A 60 -14.22 -19.00 -19.24
N LEU A 61 -14.00 -19.25 -17.94
CA LEU A 61 -15.04 -19.10 -16.92
C LEU A 61 -15.39 -17.62 -16.71
N PHE A 62 -14.39 -16.74 -16.71
CA PHE A 62 -14.57 -15.30 -16.59
C PHE A 62 -15.40 -14.72 -17.73
N THR A 63 -15.11 -15.11 -18.98
CA THR A 63 -15.89 -14.66 -20.14
C THR A 63 -17.32 -15.21 -20.13
N SER A 64 -17.53 -16.37 -19.51
CA SER A 64 -18.86 -16.97 -19.29
C SER A 64 -19.62 -16.36 -18.10
N GLY A 65 -19.04 -15.36 -17.41
CA GLY A 65 -19.67 -14.70 -16.25
C GLY A 65 -19.63 -15.51 -14.94
N ARG A 66 -18.93 -16.65 -14.92
CA ARG A 66 -18.80 -17.51 -13.73
C ARG A 66 -17.59 -17.09 -12.90
N TYR A 67 -17.69 -15.93 -12.25
CA TYR A 67 -16.55 -15.28 -11.60
C TYR A 67 -16.00 -16.06 -10.39
N ASP A 68 -16.84 -16.66 -9.55
CA ASP A 68 -16.38 -17.49 -8.42
C ASP A 68 -15.62 -18.74 -8.89
N ALA A 69 -16.13 -19.39 -9.95
CA ALA A 69 -15.45 -20.54 -10.54
C ALA A 69 -14.13 -20.12 -11.21
N ALA A 70 -14.08 -18.93 -11.82
CA ALA A 70 -12.87 -18.36 -12.36
C ALA A 70 -11.84 -18.08 -11.25
N LEU A 71 -12.26 -17.55 -10.09
CA LEU A 71 -11.40 -17.33 -8.93
C LEU A 71 -10.76 -18.63 -8.45
N ALA A 72 -11.56 -19.68 -8.23
CA ALA A 72 -11.03 -20.99 -7.82
C ALA A 72 -9.98 -21.52 -8.82
N LYS A 73 -10.19 -21.31 -10.12
CA LYS A 73 -9.23 -21.70 -11.16
C LYS A 73 -7.98 -20.81 -11.20
N TYR A 74 -8.10 -19.53 -10.86
CA TYR A 74 -6.93 -18.67 -10.68
C TYR A 74 -6.12 -19.05 -9.43
N ASP A 75 -6.77 -19.52 -8.36
CA ASP A 75 -6.09 -20.02 -7.17
C ASP A 75 -5.28 -21.29 -7.48
N GLU A 76 -5.85 -22.22 -8.28
CA GLU A 76 -5.10 -23.36 -8.83
C GLU A 76 -3.87 -22.89 -9.63
N ALA A 77 -4.04 -21.89 -10.50
CA ALA A 77 -2.93 -21.33 -11.28
C ALA A 77 -1.83 -20.72 -10.39
N LEU A 78 -2.22 -20.01 -9.32
CA LEU A 78 -1.30 -19.38 -8.37
C LEU A 78 -0.57 -20.41 -7.51
N ALA A 79 -1.21 -21.53 -7.16
CA ALA A 79 -0.59 -22.60 -6.37
C ALA A 79 0.52 -23.34 -7.15
N VAL A 80 0.41 -23.39 -8.49
CA VAL A 80 1.40 -24.04 -9.36
C VAL A 80 2.52 -23.08 -9.78
N CYS A 81 2.28 -21.77 -9.80
CA CYS A 81 3.29 -20.80 -10.20
C CYS A 81 4.36 -20.60 -9.11
N PRO A 82 5.67 -20.72 -9.42
CA PRO A 82 6.72 -20.38 -8.47
C PRO A 82 6.57 -18.96 -7.91
N ASN A 83 6.75 -18.83 -6.58
CA ASN A 83 6.39 -17.61 -5.84
C ASN A 83 7.31 -16.40 -6.10
N TYR A 84 8.47 -16.63 -6.73
CA TYR A 84 9.45 -15.61 -7.07
C TYR A 84 9.32 -15.13 -8.53
N LEU A 85 8.44 -15.73 -9.33
CA LEU A 85 8.16 -15.28 -10.70
C LEU A 85 7.14 -14.12 -10.68
N ASP A 86 7.63 -12.95 -10.26
CA ASP A 86 6.82 -11.76 -10.01
C ASP A 86 5.94 -11.34 -11.21
N PHE A 87 6.43 -11.51 -12.44
CA PHE A 87 5.65 -11.18 -13.65
C PHE A 87 4.42 -12.07 -13.79
N GLU A 88 4.60 -13.39 -13.71
CA GLU A 88 3.52 -14.37 -13.91
C GLU A 88 2.47 -14.25 -12.79
N LEU A 89 2.92 -14.10 -11.55
CA LEU A 89 2.04 -13.83 -10.41
C LEU A 89 1.26 -12.52 -10.58
N ALA A 90 1.90 -11.47 -11.08
CA ALA A 90 1.22 -10.20 -11.32
C ALA A 90 0.13 -10.33 -12.39
N VAL A 91 0.35 -11.10 -13.45
CA VAL A 91 -0.67 -11.39 -14.47
C VAL A 91 -1.89 -12.07 -13.83
N LEU A 92 -1.67 -13.12 -13.05
CA LEU A 92 -2.73 -13.88 -12.38
C LEU A 92 -3.49 -13.01 -11.37
N ARG A 93 -2.79 -12.36 -10.44
CA ARG A 93 -3.37 -11.47 -9.42
C ARG A 93 -4.14 -10.30 -10.03
N SER A 94 -3.66 -9.75 -11.13
CA SER A 94 -4.36 -8.68 -11.85
C SER A 94 -5.70 -9.19 -12.41
N ASN A 95 -5.77 -10.43 -12.88
CA ASN A 95 -7.03 -11.03 -13.32
C ASN A 95 -7.97 -11.43 -12.17
N VAL A 96 -7.43 -11.92 -11.05
CA VAL A 96 -8.18 -12.13 -9.80
C VAL A 96 -8.87 -10.84 -9.36
N ALA A 97 -8.17 -9.70 -9.40
CA ALA A 97 -8.77 -8.39 -9.13
C ALA A 97 -9.92 -8.05 -10.10
N ALA A 98 -9.85 -8.51 -11.35
CA ALA A 98 -10.94 -8.33 -12.30
C ALA A 98 -12.19 -9.15 -11.94
N CYS A 99 -12.01 -10.37 -11.41
CA CYS A 99 -13.11 -11.20 -10.91
C CYS A 99 -13.79 -10.52 -9.71
N HIS A 100 -13.02 -10.09 -8.71
CA HIS A 100 -13.56 -9.41 -7.53
C HIS A 100 -14.31 -8.11 -7.89
N LEU A 101 -13.82 -7.34 -8.88
CA LEU A 101 -14.56 -6.19 -9.40
C LEU A 101 -15.92 -6.54 -9.98
N LYS A 102 -16.05 -7.72 -10.61
CA LYS A 102 -17.32 -8.19 -11.17
C LYS A 102 -18.27 -8.70 -10.10
N LEU A 103 -17.73 -9.19 -8.99
CA LEU A 103 -18.47 -9.63 -7.80
C LEU A 103 -18.77 -8.48 -6.82
N SER A 104 -18.28 -7.27 -7.10
CA SER A 104 -18.38 -6.12 -6.19
C SER A 104 -17.68 -6.32 -4.83
N GLU A 105 -16.69 -7.21 -4.79
CA GLU A 105 -15.82 -7.49 -3.65
C GLU A 105 -14.64 -6.51 -3.66
N TRP A 106 -14.93 -5.27 -3.29
CA TRP A 106 -14.00 -4.18 -3.54
C TRP A 106 -12.70 -4.28 -2.73
N LYS A 107 -12.74 -4.81 -1.50
CA LYS A 107 -11.55 -4.92 -0.65
C LYS A 107 -10.58 -5.95 -1.21
N GLU A 108 -11.12 -7.08 -1.65
CA GLU A 108 -10.43 -8.21 -2.25
C GLU A 108 -9.83 -7.79 -3.60
N ALA A 109 -10.57 -7.01 -4.40
CA ALA A 109 -10.06 -6.41 -5.63
C ALA A 109 -8.87 -5.47 -5.37
N VAL A 110 -8.92 -4.64 -4.33
CA VAL A 110 -7.80 -3.76 -3.94
C VAL A 110 -6.59 -4.56 -3.49
N ALA A 111 -6.80 -5.60 -2.67
CA ALA A 111 -5.73 -6.47 -2.18
C ALA A 111 -5.02 -7.18 -3.34
N ALA A 112 -5.78 -7.87 -4.20
CA ALA A 112 -5.22 -8.60 -5.34
C ALA A 112 -4.47 -7.67 -6.32
N ALA A 113 -5.04 -6.50 -6.64
CA ALA A 113 -4.38 -5.53 -7.51
C ALA A 113 -3.12 -4.91 -6.87
N THR A 114 -3.10 -4.72 -5.55
CA THR A 114 -1.91 -4.25 -4.83
C THR A 114 -0.81 -5.29 -4.87
N SER A 115 -1.11 -6.55 -4.57
CA SER A 115 -0.12 -7.63 -4.64
C SER A 115 0.43 -7.86 -6.06
N ALA A 116 -0.34 -7.53 -7.11
CA ALA A 116 0.18 -7.51 -8.48
C ALA A 116 1.15 -6.34 -8.71
N LEU A 117 0.81 -5.13 -8.25
CA LEU A 117 1.63 -3.94 -8.40
C LEU A 117 2.94 -4.03 -7.60
N ASP A 118 2.91 -4.61 -6.40
CA ASP A 118 4.09 -4.82 -5.57
C ASP A 118 5.08 -5.78 -6.25
N GLY A 119 4.59 -6.87 -6.85
CA GLY A 119 5.42 -7.80 -7.64
C GLY A 119 6.03 -7.13 -8.86
N LEU A 120 5.25 -6.37 -9.62
CA LEU A 120 5.79 -5.59 -10.75
C LEU A 120 6.78 -4.50 -10.29
N GLY A 121 6.60 -3.95 -9.09
CA GLY A 121 7.53 -3.01 -8.46
C GLY A 121 8.89 -3.66 -8.24
N ARG A 122 8.92 -4.79 -7.52
CA ARG A 122 10.14 -5.58 -7.31
C ARG A 122 10.81 -5.97 -8.62
N LEU A 123 10.03 -6.44 -9.59
CA LEU A 123 10.56 -6.81 -10.90
C LEU A 123 11.20 -5.62 -11.63
N THR A 124 10.60 -4.43 -11.57
CA THR A 124 11.18 -3.23 -12.21
C THR A 124 12.47 -2.83 -11.52
N THR A 125 12.51 -2.84 -10.18
CA THR A 125 13.73 -2.55 -9.42
C THR A 125 14.85 -3.53 -9.77
N ALA A 126 14.56 -4.84 -9.83
CA ALA A 126 15.55 -5.84 -10.21
C ALA A 126 16.08 -5.65 -11.64
N ILE A 127 15.23 -5.22 -12.58
CA ILE A 127 15.63 -4.89 -13.95
C ILE A 127 16.55 -3.66 -13.94
N ASP A 128 16.15 -2.57 -13.28
CA ASP A 128 16.92 -1.33 -13.21
C ASP A 128 18.30 -1.54 -12.57
N GLU A 129 18.37 -2.36 -11.50
CA GLU A 129 19.62 -2.75 -10.84
C GLU A 129 20.53 -3.57 -11.77
N LYS A 130 19.96 -4.53 -12.50
CA LYS A 130 20.70 -5.33 -13.49
C LYS A 130 21.24 -4.45 -14.62
N GLU A 131 20.43 -3.54 -15.14
CA GLU A 131 20.84 -2.61 -16.19
C GLU A 131 21.96 -1.67 -15.72
N ALA A 132 21.88 -1.19 -14.47
CA ALA A 132 22.92 -0.36 -13.87
C ALA A 132 24.24 -1.13 -13.69
N ALA A 133 24.17 -2.40 -13.28
CA ALA A 133 25.33 -3.27 -13.14
C ALA A 133 25.97 -3.60 -14.50
N GLU A 134 25.17 -3.93 -15.52
CA GLU A 134 25.64 -4.16 -16.90
C GLU A 134 26.33 -2.91 -17.47
N LYS A 135 25.74 -1.73 -17.25
CA LYS A 135 26.34 -0.46 -17.69
C LYS A 135 27.67 -0.21 -16.99
N LYS A 136 27.74 -0.41 -15.68
CA LYS A 136 28.98 -0.25 -14.91
C LYS A 136 30.08 -1.21 -15.38
N ALA A 137 29.74 -2.48 -15.62
CA ALA A 137 30.68 -3.47 -16.14
C ALA A 137 31.22 -3.07 -17.53
N LYS A 138 30.35 -2.56 -18.41
CA LYS A 138 30.77 -2.07 -19.73
C LYS A 138 31.67 -0.84 -19.65
N ASP A 139 31.36 0.12 -18.77
CA ASP A 139 32.19 1.30 -18.56
C ASP A 139 33.59 0.91 -18.00
N GLU A 140 33.67 -0.15 -17.20
CA GLU A 140 34.94 -0.74 -16.70
C GLU A 140 35.71 -1.49 -17.81
N ASP A 141 35.04 -2.30 -18.63
CA ASP A 141 35.67 -3.01 -19.77
C ASP A 141 36.19 -2.03 -20.83
N ASP A 142 35.40 -1.00 -21.19
CA ASP A 142 35.80 0.05 -22.13
C ASP A 142 37.02 0.84 -21.58
N ALA A 143 37.09 1.05 -20.26
CA ALA A 143 38.23 1.71 -19.62
C ALA A 143 39.51 0.86 -19.68
N VAL A 144 39.41 -0.47 -19.53
CA VAL A 144 40.53 -1.40 -19.67
C VAL A 144 40.95 -1.53 -21.14
N GLU A 145 40.02 -1.55 -22.10
CA GLU A 145 40.33 -1.58 -23.53
C GLU A 145 41.09 -0.33 -23.98
N ILE A 146 40.69 0.87 -23.52
CA ILE A 146 41.38 2.13 -23.86
C ILE A 146 42.84 2.14 -23.38
N GLU A 147 43.16 1.42 -22.29
CA GLU A 147 44.53 1.35 -21.75
C GLU A 147 45.47 0.48 -22.61
N ILE A 148 44.93 -0.40 -23.48
CA ILE A 148 45.71 -1.35 -24.29
C ILE A 148 45.93 -0.87 -25.73
N VAL A 149 45.13 0.07 -26.24
CA VAL A 149 45.28 0.58 -27.62
C VAL A 149 46.05 1.90 -27.65
N SER A 150 47.20 1.92 -28.35
CA SER A 150 47.98 3.15 -28.54
C SER A 150 47.11 4.28 -29.10
N ALA A 151 47.31 5.49 -28.57
CA ALA A 151 46.47 6.68 -28.72
C ALA A 151 46.11 7.16 -30.16
N GLY A 152 46.55 6.45 -31.21
CA GLY A 152 46.36 6.82 -32.62
C GLY A 152 45.04 6.36 -33.26
N ALA A 153 44.29 5.41 -32.70
CA ALA A 153 43.14 4.80 -33.39
C ALA A 153 41.74 5.25 -32.90
N ALA A 154 41.64 6.03 -31.82
CA ALA A 154 40.40 6.19 -31.05
C ALA A 154 39.38 7.22 -31.59
N LYS A 155 39.58 7.85 -32.75
CA LYS A 155 38.71 8.94 -33.25
C LYS A 155 38.34 8.83 -34.72
N ALA A 156 37.63 7.79 -35.14
CA ALA A 156 36.80 7.85 -36.36
C ALA A 156 35.86 6.64 -36.47
N GLY A 157 34.67 6.74 -35.88
CA GLY A 157 33.56 5.87 -36.23
C GLY A 157 32.38 6.04 -35.28
N PRO A 158 31.15 6.33 -35.74
CA PRO A 158 29.98 6.10 -34.90
C PRO A 158 29.98 4.62 -34.50
N SER A 159 29.77 4.31 -33.22
CA SER A 159 29.63 2.93 -32.77
C SER A 159 28.48 2.29 -33.54
N ILE A 160 28.80 1.33 -34.40
CA ILE A 160 27.78 0.57 -35.13
C ILE A 160 27.09 -0.29 -34.06
N PRO A 161 25.75 -0.21 -33.90
CA PRO A 161 25.03 -1.09 -33.00
C PRO A 161 25.34 -2.54 -33.39
N ASN A 162 25.99 -3.28 -32.50
CA ASN A 162 26.25 -4.70 -32.71
C ASN A 162 24.90 -5.42 -32.87
N PRO A 163 24.65 -6.19 -33.96
CA PRO A 163 23.38 -6.89 -34.17
C PRO A 163 22.95 -7.77 -32.98
N ASP A 164 23.89 -8.31 -32.21
CA ASP A 164 23.60 -9.10 -31.02
C ASP A 164 22.96 -8.26 -29.90
N ASN A 165 23.32 -6.98 -29.78
CA ASN A 165 22.71 -6.05 -28.82
C ASN A 165 21.30 -5.63 -29.25
N ALA A 166 21.00 -5.58 -30.55
CA ALA A 166 19.69 -5.18 -31.05
C ALA A 166 18.58 -6.17 -30.68
N ALA A 167 18.87 -7.48 -30.70
CA ALA A 167 17.92 -8.52 -30.31
C ALA A 167 17.67 -8.54 -28.78
N ALA A 168 18.73 -8.35 -28.00
CA ALA A 168 18.64 -8.21 -26.55
C ALA A 168 17.82 -6.96 -26.15
N ASP A 169 18.08 -5.82 -26.79
CA ASP A 169 17.34 -4.57 -26.58
C ASP A 169 15.86 -4.71 -26.95
N ALA A 170 15.54 -5.41 -28.05
CA ALA A 170 14.17 -5.67 -28.45
C ALA A 170 13.43 -6.54 -27.42
N THR A 171 14.10 -7.54 -26.85
CA THR A 171 13.54 -8.42 -25.81
C THR A 171 13.27 -7.64 -24.53
N ARG A 172 14.20 -6.78 -24.12
CA ARG A 172 14.09 -5.89 -22.96
C ARG A 172 12.93 -4.91 -23.09
N ARG A 173 12.81 -4.24 -24.26
CA ARG A 173 11.69 -3.34 -24.55
C ARG A 173 10.35 -4.07 -24.49
N LYS A 174 10.27 -5.28 -25.07
CA LYS A 174 9.07 -6.10 -25.00
C LYS A 174 8.69 -6.44 -23.55
N GLN A 175 9.66 -6.83 -22.74
CA GLN A 175 9.45 -7.11 -21.32
C GLN A 175 8.95 -5.88 -20.57
N GLN A 176 9.55 -4.71 -20.79
CA GLN A 176 9.11 -3.44 -20.20
C GLN A 176 7.68 -3.06 -20.64
N ASP A 177 7.34 -3.25 -21.92
CA ASP A 177 6.00 -2.99 -22.43
C ASP A 177 4.95 -3.95 -21.84
N ASP A 178 5.30 -5.23 -21.66
CA ASP A 178 4.44 -6.22 -21.04
C ASP A 178 4.22 -5.90 -19.54
N ILE A 179 5.27 -5.52 -18.81
CA ILE A 179 5.19 -5.03 -17.42
C ILE A 179 4.28 -3.80 -17.34
N ALA A 180 4.49 -2.81 -18.23
CA ALA A 180 3.70 -1.59 -18.26
C ALA A 180 2.22 -1.88 -18.52
N ARG A 181 1.91 -2.82 -19.42
CA ARG A 181 0.54 -3.26 -19.71
C ARG A 181 -0.14 -3.88 -18.49
N ILE A 182 0.53 -4.79 -17.78
CA ILE A 182 -0.06 -5.42 -16.58
C ILE A 182 -0.20 -4.41 -15.44
N ARG A 183 0.78 -3.50 -15.29
CA ARG A 183 0.72 -2.39 -14.32
C ARG A 183 -0.48 -1.49 -14.59
N ALA A 184 -0.72 -1.09 -15.84
CA ALA A 184 -1.86 -0.28 -16.22
C ALA A 184 -3.19 -0.95 -15.87
N LYS A 185 -3.32 -2.25 -16.17
CA LYS A 185 -4.52 -3.02 -15.82
C LYS A 185 -4.72 -3.09 -14.30
N ALA A 186 -3.67 -3.37 -13.54
CA ALA A 186 -3.77 -3.48 -12.08
C ALA A 186 -4.11 -2.13 -11.43
N LEU A 187 -3.50 -1.03 -11.86
CA LEU A 187 -3.86 0.32 -11.41
C LEU A 187 -5.32 0.66 -11.73
N MET A 188 -5.79 0.38 -12.95
CA MET A 188 -7.19 0.62 -13.32
C MET A 188 -8.15 -0.13 -12.42
N ARG A 189 -7.84 -1.40 -12.13
CA ARG A 189 -8.67 -2.26 -11.30
C ARG A 189 -8.69 -1.77 -9.85
N ARG A 190 -7.53 -1.43 -9.29
CA ARG A 190 -7.40 -0.88 -7.93
C ARG A 190 -8.09 0.47 -7.77
N ALA A 191 -7.89 1.38 -8.72
CA ALA A 191 -8.48 2.71 -8.72
C ALA A 191 -10.01 2.63 -8.72
N ARG A 192 -10.57 1.74 -9.55
CA ARG A 192 -12.01 1.49 -9.60
C ARG A 192 -12.53 0.95 -8.27
N ALA A 193 -11.93 -0.12 -7.74
CA ALA A 193 -12.35 -0.71 -6.47
C ALA A 193 -12.28 0.29 -5.29
N ARG A 194 -11.19 1.07 -5.20
CA ARG A 194 -11.04 2.15 -4.21
C ARG A 194 -12.11 3.25 -4.36
N SER A 195 -12.48 3.59 -5.60
CA SER A 195 -13.53 4.59 -5.86
C SER A 195 -14.92 4.14 -5.40
N GLU A 196 -15.19 2.84 -5.45
CA GLU A 196 -16.43 2.21 -4.96
C GLU A 196 -16.43 2.05 -3.43
N LEU A 197 -15.29 1.69 -2.82
CA LEU A 197 -15.15 1.63 -1.36
C LEU A 197 -15.46 2.97 -0.69
N GLY A 198 -15.05 4.07 -1.33
CA GLY A 198 -15.21 5.39 -0.77
C GLY A 198 -14.42 5.58 0.52
N GLY A 199 -14.74 6.64 1.26
CA GLY A 199 -13.93 7.12 2.37
C GLY A 199 -12.66 7.82 1.89
N TRP A 200 -12.10 8.67 2.74
CA TRP A 200 -11.02 9.60 2.38
C TRP A 200 -9.79 8.86 1.86
N SER A 201 -9.30 7.87 2.61
CA SER A 201 -8.09 7.12 2.26
C SER A 201 -8.22 6.38 0.92
N ASN A 202 -9.35 5.72 0.64
CA ASN A 202 -9.51 5.02 -0.63
C ASN A 202 -9.69 6.00 -1.80
N LEU A 203 -10.43 7.09 -1.62
CA LEU A 203 -10.63 8.08 -2.69
C LEU A 203 -9.33 8.78 -3.08
N GLU A 204 -8.46 9.09 -2.11
CA GLU A 204 -7.10 9.58 -2.41
C GLU A 204 -6.23 8.50 -3.07
N GLY A 205 -6.29 7.25 -2.59
CA GLY A 205 -5.59 6.14 -3.22
C GLY A 205 -6.05 5.92 -4.67
N ALA A 206 -7.34 6.07 -4.97
CA ALA A 206 -7.88 6.00 -6.32
C ALA A 206 -7.34 7.15 -7.18
N LEU A 207 -7.32 8.37 -6.67
CA LEU A 207 -6.74 9.53 -7.35
C LEU A 207 -5.27 9.32 -7.71
N ALA A 208 -4.48 8.77 -6.78
CA ALA A 208 -3.09 8.44 -7.02
C ALA A 208 -2.93 7.42 -8.16
N ASP A 209 -3.74 6.36 -8.15
CA ASP A 209 -3.72 5.33 -9.20
C ASP A 209 -4.09 5.91 -10.58
N TYR A 210 -5.13 6.75 -10.66
CA TYR A 210 -5.53 7.40 -11.92
C TYR A 210 -4.48 8.40 -12.43
N LYS A 211 -3.81 9.15 -11.54
CA LYS A 211 -2.71 10.05 -11.93
C LYS A 211 -1.53 9.26 -12.48
N GLN A 212 -1.20 8.12 -11.87
CA GLN A 212 -0.13 7.27 -12.36
C GLN A 212 -0.45 6.73 -13.76
N LEU A 213 -1.71 6.37 -14.02
CA LEU A 213 -2.17 5.95 -15.36
C LEU A 213 -2.11 7.08 -16.40
N GLU A 214 -2.44 8.31 -16.02
CA GLU A 214 -2.33 9.46 -16.92
C GLU A 214 -0.87 9.74 -17.31
N ALA A 215 0.08 9.49 -16.41
CA ALA A 215 1.50 9.64 -16.65
C ALA A 215 2.16 8.49 -17.43
N MET A 216 1.46 7.38 -17.68
CA MET A 216 2.04 6.23 -18.37
C MET A 216 2.31 6.49 -19.86
N PRO A 217 3.40 5.91 -20.41
CA PRO A 217 3.71 6.04 -21.82
C PRO A 217 2.63 5.37 -22.69
N PRO A 218 2.48 5.76 -23.96
CA PRO A 218 1.55 5.12 -24.89
C PRO A 218 1.74 3.61 -25.04
N SER A 219 2.95 3.10 -24.83
CA SER A 219 3.29 1.67 -24.93
C SER A 219 2.65 0.80 -23.84
N ALA A 220 2.18 1.40 -22.74
CA ALA A 220 1.36 0.72 -21.74
C ALA A 220 0.01 0.19 -22.28
N ASN A 221 -0.30 0.47 -23.55
CA ASN A 221 -1.46 -0.03 -24.28
C ASN A 221 -2.80 0.32 -23.61
N LEU A 222 -2.86 1.46 -22.93
CA LEU A 222 -4.12 1.97 -22.41
C LEU A 222 -4.99 2.41 -23.59
N GLY A 223 -6.11 1.71 -23.80
CA GLY A 223 -7.03 1.96 -24.90
C GLY A 223 -7.64 3.36 -24.83
N ALA A 224 -8.10 3.89 -25.95
CA ALA A 224 -8.73 5.21 -25.98
C ALA A 224 -9.96 5.32 -25.06
N ALA A 225 -10.69 4.21 -24.87
CA ALA A 225 -11.80 4.14 -23.91
C ALA A 225 -11.30 4.29 -22.47
N ASP A 226 -10.27 3.55 -22.08
CA ASP A 226 -9.71 3.60 -20.73
C ASP A 226 -9.11 4.98 -20.43
N ARG A 227 -8.45 5.62 -21.40
CA ARG A 227 -7.96 7.00 -21.27
C ARG A 227 -9.08 7.99 -20.95
N ARG A 228 -10.25 7.86 -21.60
CA ARG A 228 -11.42 8.69 -21.31
C ARG A 228 -11.95 8.44 -19.90
N ILE A 229 -11.95 7.19 -19.45
CA ILE A 229 -12.34 6.82 -18.08
C ILE A 229 -11.39 7.48 -17.08
N VAL A 230 -10.07 7.37 -17.27
CA VAL A 230 -9.06 8.01 -16.40
C VAL A 230 -9.31 9.51 -16.30
N GLN A 231 -9.45 10.20 -17.44
CA GLN A 231 -9.70 11.66 -17.46
C GLN A 231 -11.02 12.05 -16.78
N ALA A 232 -12.08 11.25 -16.96
CA ALA A 232 -13.35 11.49 -16.29
C ALA A 232 -13.21 11.34 -14.76
N GLN A 233 -12.55 10.28 -14.31
CA GLN A 233 -12.36 10.01 -12.88
C GLN A 233 -11.49 11.06 -12.20
N LEU A 234 -10.44 11.56 -12.88
CA LEU A 234 -9.61 12.66 -12.38
C LEU A 234 -10.37 13.99 -12.21
N ARG A 235 -11.53 14.17 -12.87
CA ARG A 235 -12.42 15.31 -12.66
C ARG A 235 -13.41 15.09 -11.51
N VAL A 236 -13.89 13.85 -11.35
CA VAL A 236 -14.97 13.50 -10.41
C VAL A 236 -14.46 13.22 -9.00
N LEU A 237 -13.30 12.58 -8.87
CA LEU A 237 -12.79 12.14 -7.57
C LEU A 237 -12.27 13.26 -6.65
N PRO A 238 -11.62 14.35 -7.11
CA PRO A 238 -11.11 15.38 -6.20
C PRO A 238 -12.17 16.01 -5.26
N PRO A 239 -13.35 16.45 -5.74
CA PRO A 239 -14.38 16.98 -4.83
C PRO A 239 -14.93 15.90 -3.88
N ARG A 240 -15.04 14.65 -4.33
CA ARG A 240 -15.47 13.53 -3.47
C ARG A 240 -14.47 13.25 -2.35
N ALA A 241 -13.18 13.23 -2.67
CA ALA A 241 -12.11 13.02 -1.70
C ALA A 241 -12.08 14.15 -0.66
N LYS A 242 -12.19 15.41 -1.10
CA LYS A 242 -12.26 16.57 -0.20
C LYS A 242 -13.48 16.52 0.72
N ALA A 243 -14.65 16.15 0.20
CA ALA A 243 -15.86 16.00 1.01
C ALA A 243 -15.70 14.88 2.06
N ALA A 244 -15.15 13.72 1.66
CA ALA A 244 -14.86 12.62 2.59
C ALA A 244 -13.83 13.01 3.66
N GLN A 245 -12.76 13.71 3.27
CA GLN A 245 -11.75 14.24 4.19
C GLN A 245 -12.39 15.13 5.26
N GLN A 246 -13.21 16.10 4.85
CA GLN A 246 -13.86 17.02 5.78
C GLN A 246 -14.82 16.30 6.73
N ALA A 247 -15.62 15.37 6.20
CA ALA A 247 -16.55 14.59 7.00
C ALA A 247 -15.85 13.69 8.04
N GLU A 248 -14.85 12.92 7.60
CA GLU A 248 -14.10 12.02 8.49
C GLU A 248 -13.27 12.80 9.52
N THR A 249 -12.66 13.93 9.12
CA THR A 249 -11.93 14.79 10.06
C THR A 249 -12.88 15.40 11.10
N ALA A 250 -14.07 15.84 10.70
CA ALA A 250 -15.08 16.36 11.62
C ALA A 250 -15.55 15.27 12.61
N GLU A 251 -15.76 14.03 12.14
CA GLU A 251 -16.12 12.90 13.00
C GLU A 251 -14.99 12.54 13.98
N MET A 252 -13.75 12.47 13.51
CA MET A 252 -12.57 12.22 14.35
C MET A 252 -12.38 13.30 15.41
N TRP A 253 -12.54 14.56 15.02
CA TRP A 253 -12.48 15.69 15.95
C TRP A 253 -13.60 15.62 16.99
N GLY A 254 -14.82 15.26 16.58
CA GLY A 254 -15.94 15.01 17.50
C GLY A 254 -15.60 13.94 18.54
N LYS A 255 -15.11 12.77 18.11
CA LYS A 255 -14.70 11.69 19.01
C LYS A 255 -13.57 12.11 19.96
N LEU A 256 -12.60 12.88 19.47
CA LEU A 256 -11.50 13.39 20.29
C LEU A 256 -12.01 14.39 21.33
N LYS A 257 -12.96 15.27 20.97
CA LYS A 257 -13.61 16.17 21.91
C LYS A 257 -14.41 15.41 22.97
N ASP A 258 -15.16 14.38 22.59
CA ASP A 258 -15.94 13.57 23.52
C ASP A 258 -15.04 12.82 24.51
N LEU A 259 -13.94 12.24 24.03
CA LEU A 259 -12.92 11.62 24.88
C LEU A 259 -12.31 12.65 25.85
N GLY A 260 -11.93 13.83 25.34
CA GLY A 260 -11.40 14.92 26.15
C GLY A 260 -12.42 15.38 27.21
N ASN A 261 -13.68 15.52 26.85
CA ASN A 261 -14.77 15.86 27.76
C ASN A 261 -14.98 14.77 28.82
N GLY A 262 -14.84 13.49 28.47
CA GLY A 262 -14.89 12.40 29.44
C GLY A 262 -13.81 12.52 30.53
N LEU A 263 -12.60 12.93 30.15
CA LEU A 263 -11.50 13.17 31.10
C LEU A 263 -11.65 14.49 31.88
N LEU A 264 -12.19 15.53 31.24
CA LEU A 264 -12.29 16.89 31.80
C LEU A 264 -13.54 17.10 32.67
N LYS A 265 -14.60 16.31 32.47
CA LYS A 265 -15.87 16.44 33.20
C LYS A 265 -15.75 16.30 34.73
N PRO A 266 -14.94 15.37 35.30
CA PRO A 266 -14.67 15.31 36.74
C PRO A 266 -14.01 16.59 37.30
N PHE A 267 -13.39 17.40 36.45
CA PHE A 267 -12.73 18.66 36.81
C PHE A 267 -13.61 19.90 36.52
N GLY A 268 -14.87 19.72 36.12
CA GLY A 268 -15.75 20.83 35.72
C GLY A 268 -15.29 21.55 34.44
N LEU A 269 -14.45 20.89 33.64
CA LEU A 269 -13.90 21.43 32.40
C LEU A 269 -14.53 20.75 31.18
N SER A 270 -14.52 21.46 30.06
CA SER A 270 -14.95 20.97 28.76
C SER A 270 -13.94 21.41 27.70
N THR A 271 -13.78 20.62 26.64
CA THR A 271 -13.04 20.99 25.43
C THR A 271 -13.61 22.23 24.74
N GLU A 272 -14.83 22.63 25.07
CA GLU A 272 -15.42 23.91 24.62
C GLU A 272 -14.90 25.13 25.38
N ASN A 273 -14.37 24.93 26.59
CA ASN A 273 -13.76 26.01 27.37
C ASN A 273 -12.42 26.43 26.76
N PHE A 274 -11.82 25.62 25.87
CA PHE A 274 -10.54 25.90 25.22
C PHE A 274 -10.78 26.30 23.76
N LYS A 275 -10.91 27.60 23.49
CA LYS A 275 -11.05 28.15 22.14
C LYS A 275 -9.67 28.28 21.48
N MET A 276 -9.39 27.45 20.48
CA MET A 276 -8.25 27.67 19.60
C MET A 276 -8.53 28.84 18.65
N VAL A 277 -7.60 29.79 18.58
CA VAL A 277 -7.58 30.88 17.61
C VAL A 277 -6.29 30.75 16.80
N GLN A 278 -6.44 30.51 15.50
CA GLN A 278 -5.31 30.44 14.57
C GLN A 278 -4.94 31.88 14.14
N ASP A 279 -3.67 32.24 14.28
CA ASP A 279 -3.13 33.49 13.74
C ASP A 279 -2.84 33.29 12.24
N GLU A 280 -3.65 33.92 11.39
CA GLU A 280 -3.58 33.80 9.93
C GLU A 280 -2.23 34.27 9.33
N LYS A 281 -1.43 35.06 10.07
CA LYS A 281 -0.14 35.57 9.57
C LYS A 281 1.05 34.69 9.91
N THR A 282 1.02 34.04 11.07
CA THR A 282 2.13 33.23 11.58
C THR A 282 1.87 31.73 11.48
N GLY A 283 0.61 31.33 11.24
CA GLY A 283 0.17 29.94 11.29
C GLY A 283 0.17 29.35 12.70
N GLY A 284 0.48 30.16 13.73
CA GLY A 284 0.52 29.74 15.12
C GLY A 284 -0.88 29.55 15.70
N TYR A 285 -1.06 28.50 16.50
CA TYR A 285 -2.28 28.24 17.24
C TYR A 285 -2.15 28.82 18.66
N SER A 286 -3.01 29.77 19.01
CA SER A 286 -3.16 30.26 20.39
C SER A 286 -4.42 29.65 21.01
N MET A 287 -4.38 29.33 22.30
CA MET A 287 -5.49 28.66 22.98
C MET A 287 -6.00 29.55 24.11
N ASN A 288 -7.23 30.04 23.99
CA ASN A 288 -7.88 30.89 24.97
C ASN A 288 -8.86 30.07 25.81
N PHE A 289 -8.75 30.18 27.14
CA PHE A 289 -9.66 29.54 28.07
C PHE A 289 -10.83 30.47 28.43
N SER A 290 -12.07 30.12 28.05
CA SER A 290 -13.29 30.80 28.49
C SER A 290 -13.99 29.97 29.55
N GLY A 291 -13.72 30.25 30.83
CA GLY A 291 -14.35 29.57 31.96
C GLY A 291 -15.77 30.08 32.21
N SER A 292 -16.77 29.20 32.20
CA SER A 292 -18.12 29.50 32.69
C SER A 292 -18.16 29.49 34.23
N GLY A 293 -17.91 30.66 34.82
CA GLY A 293 -18.46 31.18 36.09
C GLY A 293 -18.57 30.31 37.34
N GLY A 294 -17.74 30.59 38.34
CA GLY A 294 -18.07 30.43 39.76
C GLY A 294 -18.36 31.79 40.40
N SER A 295 -19.56 32.33 40.22
CA SER A 295 -20.07 33.46 41.03
C SER A 295 -21.00 32.89 42.10
N ALA A 296 -20.44 32.62 43.28
CA ALA A 296 -21.22 32.35 44.48
C ALA A 296 -21.65 33.70 45.08
N GLY A 297 -22.96 33.87 45.25
CA GLY A 297 -23.56 35.07 45.80
C GLY A 297 -23.06 35.40 47.22
N ALA A 298 -22.84 36.68 47.44
CA ALA A 298 -22.78 37.28 48.77
C ALA A 298 -23.68 38.51 48.75
N ASP A 299 -24.99 38.28 48.83
CA ASP A 299 -25.98 39.28 49.20
C ASP A 299 -25.84 39.52 50.72
N LYS A 300 -25.19 40.62 51.09
CA LYS A 300 -25.28 41.20 52.43
C LYS A 300 -26.11 42.46 52.32
N GLY A 301 -27.30 42.40 52.89
CA GLY A 301 -28.23 43.51 52.96
C GLY A 301 -27.62 44.76 53.61
N LYS A 302 -28.07 45.91 53.11
CA LYS A 302 -28.11 47.15 53.85
C LYS A 302 -29.33 47.97 53.42
N THR A 303 -30.14 48.28 54.41
CA THR A 303 -31.42 49.00 54.38
C THR A 303 -31.23 50.53 54.27
N SER A 304 -32.35 51.18 53.88
CA SER A 304 -32.71 52.62 53.86
C SER A 304 -31.94 53.50 52.86
N GLU A 305 -32.51 54.51 52.21
CA GLU A 305 -33.66 55.38 52.51
C GLU A 305 -34.13 56.07 51.20
N GLY A 306 -35.32 56.66 51.20
CA GLY A 306 -36.04 57.10 50.01
C GLY A 306 -35.53 58.37 49.31
N ALA A 307 -35.95 58.56 48.06
CA ALA A 307 -36.63 59.76 47.56
C ALA A 307 -36.83 59.65 46.03
N GLU A 308 -37.98 60.17 45.60
CA GLU A 308 -38.58 60.11 44.27
C GLU A 308 -38.10 61.32 43.39
N PRO A 309 -38.67 61.63 42.20
CA PRO A 309 -37.99 61.50 40.91
C PRO A 309 -37.82 62.83 40.13
N GLN A 310 -37.08 62.82 39.01
CA GLN A 310 -37.29 63.68 37.80
C GLN A 310 -36.26 63.31 36.71
N CYS A 311 -36.68 62.79 35.56
CA CYS A 311 -37.06 63.54 34.35
C CYS A 311 -35.90 64.34 33.71
N HIS A 312 -35.32 63.82 32.62
CA HIS A 312 -35.02 64.64 31.45
C HIS A 312 -34.97 63.81 30.16
N GLN A 313 -35.87 64.21 29.26
CA GLN A 313 -35.87 63.93 27.83
C GLN A 313 -34.62 64.51 27.16
N ALA A 314 -34.14 63.87 26.10
CA ALA A 314 -33.80 64.48 24.80
C ALA A 314 -33.12 63.42 23.92
N LYS A 315 -33.71 63.03 22.77
CA LYS A 315 -33.40 63.54 21.41
C LYS A 315 -32.03 63.04 20.94
N ASP A 316 -31.79 62.59 19.72
CA ASP A 316 -32.47 62.64 18.43
C ASP A 316 -31.62 61.74 17.50
N LYS A 317 -32.23 61.19 16.43
CA LYS A 317 -31.70 61.07 15.03
C LYS A 317 -30.27 60.54 14.81
N VAL A 318 -29.96 59.58 13.94
CA VAL A 318 -30.52 59.08 12.66
C VAL A 318 -30.08 57.63 12.53
#